data_AF-A0A7C1NEP2-F1
#
_entry.id   AF-A0A7C1NEP2-F1
#
_cell.length_a   1.000
_cell.length_b   1.000
_cell.length_c   1.000
_cell.angle_alpha   90.00
_cell.angle_beta   90.00
_cell.angle_gamma   90.00
#
_symmetry.space_group_name_H-M   'P 1'
#
loop_
_entity.id
_entity.type
_entity.pdbx_description
1 polymer ?
#
loop_
_entity_poly.entity_id
_entity_poly.type
_entity_poly.pdbx_seq_one_letter_code
_entity_poly.pdbx_strand_id
1 'polypeptide(L)' 'MTTYAVSLEVKGVSANELEGRLRLGGSPAVIARIKDGVLLLDARGVLDGDVPVLSQRVADCLRV' A
#
# COMPACT_ATOMS: atom_id res chain seq x y z
N MET A 1 -1.34 19.26 10.32
CA MET A 1 -0.50 18.27 11.03
C MET A 1 0.26 17.44 10.02
N THR A 2 1.58 17.37 10.15
CA THR A 2 2.47 16.54 9.33
C THR A 2 2.42 15.07 9.76
N THR A 3 2.79 14.17 8.86
CA THR A 3 2.87 12.71 9.09
C THR A 3 3.94 12.16 8.15
N TYR A 4 4.34 10.91 8.39
CA TYR A 4 5.20 10.17 7.48
C TYR A 4 4.36 9.22 6.63
N ALA A 5 4.78 9.00 5.39
CA ALA A 5 4.19 8.02 4.50
C ALA A 5 5.30 7.22 3.83
N VAL A 6 5.02 5.95 3.55
CA VAL A 6 5.90 5.08 2.77
C VAL A 6 5.44 5.10 1.32
N SER A 7 6.34 5.47 0.41
CA SER A 7 6.10 5.37 -1.03
C SER A 7 6.40 3.97 -1.53
N LEU A 8 5.52 3.44 -2.39
CA LEU A 8 5.70 2.15 -3.04
C LEU A 8 5.64 2.32 -4.56
N GLU A 9 6.71 1.87 -5.22
CA GLU A 9 6.85 1.90 -6.67
C GLU A 9 7.36 0.55 -7.15
N VAL A 10 6.73 0.03 -8.21
CA VAL A 10 7.05 -1.28 -8.77
C VAL A 10 7.29 -1.10 -10.26
N LYS A 11 8.46 -1.51 -10.73
CA LYS A 11 8.85 -1.35 -12.13
C LYS A 11 7.82 -2.04 -13.04
N GLY A 12 7.24 -1.28 -13.96
CA GLY A 12 6.28 -1.79 -14.94
C GLY A 12 4.84 -1.92 -14.42
N VAL A 13 4.56 -1.49 -13.18
CA VAL A 13 3.21 -1.50 -12.61
C VAL A 13 2.82 -0.08 -12.22
N SER A 14 1.66 0.38 -12.65
CA SER A 14 1.16 1.72 -12.29
C SER A 14 0.71 1.77 -10.83
N ALA A 15 0.76 2.95 -10.19
CA ALA A 15 0.23 3.12 -8.84
C ALA A 15 -1.26 2.77 -8.72
N ASN A 16 -2.05 3.03 -9.78
CA ASN A 16 -3.47 2.65 -9.83
C ASN A 16 -3.67 1.13 -9.85
N GLU A 17 -2.85 0.41 -10.61
CA GLU A 17 -2.90 -1.05 -10.62
C GLU A 17 -2.45 -1.62 -9.28
N LEU A 18 -1.39 -1.07 -8.70
CA LEU A 18 -0.89 -1.48 -7.39
C LEU A 18 -1.91 -1.23 -6.28
N GLU A 19 -2.62 -0.09 -6.30
CA GLU A 19 -3.74 0.20 -5.41
C GLU A 19 -4.87 -0.83 -5.58
N GLY A 20 -5.24 -1.14 -6.82
CA GLY A 20 -6.27 -2.14 -7.12
C GLY A 20 -5.89 -3.52 -6.58
N ARG A 21 -4.64 -3.95 -6.76
CA ARG A 21 -4.11 -5.22 -6.23
C ARG A 21 -4.16 -5.24 -4.68
N LEU A 22 -3.78 -4.15 -4.03
CA LEU A 22 -3.82 -4.03 -2.56
C LEU A 22 -5.25 -4.03 -2.00
N ARG A 23 -6.17 -3.34 -2.67
CA ARG A 23 -7.57 -3.20 -2.24
C ARG A 23 -8.41 -4.45 -2.50
N LEU A 24 -8.19 -5.13 -3.64
CA LEU A 24 -9.07 -6.23 -4.10
C LEU A 24 -8.38 -7.60 -4.08
N GLY A 25 -7.05 -7.65 -4.16
CA GLY A 25 -6.28 -8.88 -4.33
C GLY A 25 -6.03 -9.67 -3.04
N GLY A 26 -6.77 -9.42 -1.96
CA GLY A 26 -6.70 -10.26 -0.75
C GLY A 26 -7.31 -9.61 0.49
N SER A 27 -7.11 -10.28 1.63
CA SER A 27 -7.72 -9.92 2.91
C SER A 27 -6.66 -9.83 4.01
N PRO A 28 -6.60 -8.74 4.80
CA PRO A 28 -7.47 -7.58 4.71
C PRO A 28 -7.20 -6.71 3.47
N ALA A 29 -8.20 -5.92 3.09
CA ALA A 29 -8.06 -4.89 2.06
C ALA A 29 -7.16 -3.76 2.57
N VAL A 30 -6.22 -3.33 1.74
CA VAL A 30 -5.33 -2.19 2.06
C VAL A 30 -5.74 -1.00 1.19
N ILE A 31 -6.20 0.08 1.83
CA ILE A 31 -6.58 1.32 1.16
C ILE A 31 -5.42 2.29 1.23
N ALA A 32 -4.83 2.61 0.08
CA ALA A 32 -3.70 3.53 -0.04
C ALA A 32 -4.10 4.83 -0.74
N ARG A 33 -3.27 5.87 -0.58
CA ARG A 33 -3.40 7.12 -1.33
C ARG A 33 -2.52 7.04 -2.58
N ILE A 34 -2.97 7.63 -3.68
CA ILE A 34 -2.10 7.94 -4.82
C ILE A 34 -1.85 9.45 -4.85
N LYS A 35 -0.59 9.86 -5.02
CA LYS A 35 -0.21 11.26 -5.22
C LYS A 35 0.94 11.32 -6.23
N ASP A 36 0.83 12.19 -7.22
CA ASP A 36 1.86 12.41 -8.25
C ASP A 36 2.33 11.11 -8.93
N GLY A 37 1.40 10.17 -9.15
CA GLY A 37 1.68 8.87 -9.78
C GLY A 37 2.31 7.82 -8.85
N VAL A 38 2.49 8.13 -7.56
CA VAL A 38 3.11 7.25 -6.55
C VAL A 38 2.07 6.78 -5.55
N LEU A 39 2.14 5.49 -5.16
CA LEU A 39 1.30 4.93 -4.10
C LEU A 39 1.92 5.22 -2.73
N LEU A 40 1.11 5.70 -1.79
CA LEU A 40 1.50 6.12 -0.45
C LEU A 40 0.71 5.35 0.61
N LEU A 41 1.43 4.74 1.55
CA LEU A 41 0.91 4.19 2.80
C LEU A 41 1.15 5.22 3.91
N ASP A 42 0.12 5.94 4.33
CA ASP A 42 0.21 6.98 5.35
C ASP A 42 0.19 6.36 6.76
N ALA A 43 1.26 6.56 7.53
CA ALA A 43 1.40 5.99 8.87
C ALA A 43 0.30 6.47 9.84
N ARG A 44 -0.37 7.59 9.54
CA ARG A 44 -1.48 8.11 10.35
C ARG A 44 -2.65 7.13 10.46
N GLY A 45 -2.86 6.28 9.44
CA GLY A 45 -3.95 5.31 9.39
C GLY A 45 -3.56 3.89 9.78
N VAL A 46 -2.31 3.67 10.19
CA VAL A 46 -1.77 2.33 10.48
C VAL A 46 -1.54 2.21 11.98
N LEU A 47 -2.10 1.17 12.60
CA LEU A 47 -1.81 0.83 13.99
C LEU A 47 -0.56 -0.02 14.08
N ASP A 48 0.19 0.06 15.19
CA ASP A 48 1.42 -0.71 15.38
C ASP A 48 1.20 -2.23 15.23
N GLY A 49 0.03 -2.71 15.67
CA GLY A 49 -0.36 -4.12 15.53
C GLY A 49 -0.67 -4.56 14.10
N ASP A 50 -0.97 -3.63 13.19
CA ASP A 50 -1.31 -3.93 11.80
C ASP A 50 -0.06 -4.02 10.90
N VAL A 51 1.08 -3.51 11.36
CA VAL A 51 2.32 -3.45 10.56
C VAL A 51 2.73 -4.82 9.99
N PRO A 52 2.72 -5.94 10.76
CA PRO A 52 3.06 -7.24 10.22
C PRO A 52 2.10 -7.69 9.11
N VAL A 53 0.79 -7.46 9.29
CA VAL A 53 -0.24 -7.83 8.30
C VAL A 53 -0.13 -6.96 7.06
N LEU A 54 0.04 -5.64 7.22
CA LEU A 54 0.25 -4.70 6.11
C LEU A 54 1.48 -5.08 5.29
N SER A 55 2.60 -5.40 5.94
CA SER A 55 3.83 -5.84 5.28
C SER A 55 3.60 -7.12 4.47
N GLN A 56 2.88 -8.10 5.02
CA GLN A 56 2.56 -9.33 4.30
C GLN A 56 1.65 -9.05 3.08
N ARG A 57 0.63 -8.19 3.24
CA ARG A 57 -0.26 -7.81 2.13
C ARG A 57 0.50 -7.12 1.00
N VAL A 58 1.46 -6.25 1.32
CA VAL A 58 2.36 -5.66 0.32
C VAL A 58 3.18 -6.75 -0.35
N ALA A 59 3.78 -7.68 0.40
CA ALA A 59 4.57 -8.78 -0.18
C ALA A 59 3.74 -9.66 -1.15
N ASP A 60 2.51 -10.01 -0.80
CA ASP A 60 1.63 -10.81 -1.65
C ASP A 60 1.23 -10.07 -2.93
N CYS A 61 1.01 -8.75 -2.83
CA CYS A 61 0.71 -7.88 -3.96
C CYS A 61 1.84 -7.79 -5.00
N LEU A 62 3.08 -8.10 -4.61
CA LEU A 62 4.27 -8.03 -5.48
C LEU A 62 4.63 -9.36 -6.16
N ARG A 63 3.99 -10.47 -5.77
CA ARG A 63 4.29 -11.82 -6.30
C ARG A 63 3.48 -12.20 -7.55
N VAL A 64 2.68 -11.27 -8.08
CA VAL A 64 1.80 -11.45 -9.26
C VAL A 64 2.47 -11.00 -10.54
#